data_AF-A0A7D9JAK5-F1
#
_entry.id   AF-A0A7D9JAK5-F1
#
_cell.length_a   1.000
_cell.length_b   1.000
_cell.length_c   1.000
_cell.angle_alpha   90.00
_cell.angle_beta   90.00
_cell.angle_gamma   90.00
#
_symmetry.space_group_name_H-M   'P 1'
#
loop_
_entity.id
_entity.type
_entity.pdbx_description
1 polymer ?
#
loop_
_entity_poly.entity_id
_entity_poly.type
_entity_poly.pdbx_seq_one_letter_code
_entity_poly.pdbx_strand_id
1 'polypeptide(L)'
;MPDVENQQEDINLTRTNIEGLPRAANHPHYCRPRSGDEESQENVDHPGTSDFASQTSPDLTSNTPRKKKIRRAYKYKKDQVQKLRKKLSFKKKSKKEKTLEEALAKLPDHMANFIREQIKLHSKKNHGRRYSAEMKTIALSLYHASGKAYRVLSKIFILPTKSSLKRYISKIPTKA
;
A
#
# COMPACT_ATOMS: atom_id res chain seq x y z
N MET A 1 36.12 -35.87 -13.38
CA MET A 1 36.89 -34.77 -12.76
C MET A 1 36.10 -33.48 -12.93
N PRO A 2 35.31 -33.07 -11.91
CA PRO A 2 34.84 -31.71 -11.80
C PRO A 2 35.66 -30.96 -10.75
N ASP A 3 36.29 -29.86 -11.15
CA ASP A 3 36.97 -28.94 -10.25
C ASP A 3 35.93 -28.14 -9.45
N VAL A 4 36.14 -28.14 -8.14
CA VAL A 4 35.36 -27.49 -7.10
C VAL A 4 36.17 -26.27 -6.66
N GLU A 5 35.68 -25.07 -6.95
CA GLU A 5 36.19 -23.82 -6.39
C GLU A 5 35.00 -22.86 -6.25
N ASN A 6 34.38 -22.80 -5.07
CA ASN A 6 34.72 -21.92 -3.95
C ASN A 6 34.33 -20.45 -4.20
N GLN A 7 33.09 -20.09 -3.85
CA GLN A 7 32.67 -18.71 -3.61
C GLN A 7 31.70 -18.68 -2.41
N GLN A 8 32.27 -18.88 -1.23
CA GLN A 8 31.64 -18.61 0.06
C GLN A 8 32.14 -17.25 0.58
N GLU A 9 31.98 -16.17 -0.18
CA GLU A 9 32.21 -14.80 0.30
C GLU A 9 31.19 -13.90 -0.40
N ASP A 10 30.37 -13.19 0.39
CA ASP A 10 29.55 -12.01 0.03
C ASP A 10 28.29 -11.84 0.91
N ILE A 11 28.12 -12.68 1.93
CA ILE A 11 27.35 -12.29 3.13
C ILE A 11 28.25 -11.40 3.99
N ASN A 12 28.40 -10.11 3.66
CA ASN A 12 28.72 -9.00 4.57
C ASN A 12 29.17 -7.72 3.82
N LEU A 13 28.34 -7.07 2.99
CA LEU A 13 28.58 -5.64 2.68
C LEU A 13 27.37 -4.90 2.06
N THR A 14 26.34 -4.61 2.85
CA THR A 14 25.45 -3.44 2.59
C THR A 14 25.05 -2.78 3.90
N ARG A 15 26.06 -2.43 4.71
CA ARG A 15 25.97 -1.33 5.67
C ARG A 15 26.40 -0.04 4.94
N THR A 16 25.67 1.04 5.23
CA THR A 16 25.97 2.46 4.96
C THR A 16 25.95 2.95 3.50
N ASN A 17 24.85 3.61 3.12
CA ASN A 17 24.89 4.96 2.53
C ASN A 17 23.47 5.55 2.43
N ILE A 18 23.09 6.33 3.44
CA ILE A 18 21.97 7.27 3.38
C ILE A 18 22.54 8.63 3.80
N GLU A 19 23.25 9.27 2.88
CA GLU A 19 23.58 10.70 2.98
C GLU A 19 22.56 11.47 2.14
N GLY A 20 21.82 12.38 2.77
CA GLY A 20 20.90 13.27 2.05
C GLY A 20 19.56 13.58 2.73
N LEU A 21 19.51 13.74 4.05
CA LEU A 21 18.35 14.33 4.74
C LEU A 21 18.75 15.68 5.38
N PRO A 22 18.02 16.78 5.11
CA PRO A 22 18.36 18.10 5.63
C PRO A 22 18.31 18.14 7.15
N ARG A 23 19.36 18.73 7.72
CA ARG A 23 19.60 18.97 9.15
C ARG A 23 18.41 19.68 9.79
N ALA A 24 17.55 18.93 10.48
CA ALA A 24 16.47 19.51 11.27
C ALA A 24 17.09 20.30 12.43
N ALA A 25 16.80 21.60 12.43
CA ALA A 25 17.23 22.55 13.44
C ALA A 25 16.71 22.17 14.85
N ASN A 26 17.58 22.36 15.83
CA ASN A 26 17.30 22.69 17.23
C ASN A 26 16.19 21.85 17.92
N HIS A 27 16.56 20.66 18.40
CA HIS A 27 15.84 20.05 19.51
C HIS A 27 16.28 20.71 20.83
N PRO A 28 15.36 21.21 21.67
CA PRO A 28 15.71 21.68 23.00
C PRO A 28 16.28 20.52 23.83
N HIS A 29 17.38 20.78 24.53
CA HIS A 29 17.98 19.90 25.53
C HIS A 29 16.90 19.44 26.53
N TYR A 30 16.52 18.17 26.47
CA TYR A 30 15.87 17.54 27.61
C TYR A 30 16.97 17.00 28.52
N CYS A 31 17.09 17.58 29.71
CA CYS A 31 17.91 17.05 30.79
C CYS A 31 17.46 15.61 31.09
N ARG A 32 18.38 14.66 30.94
CA ARG A 32 18.21 13.26 31.34
C ARG A 32 18.63 13.12 32.81
N PRO A 33 17.77 12.66 33.73
CA PRO A 33 18.21 12.40 35.10
C PRO A 33 19.11 11.16 35.14
N ARG A 34 20.14 11.27 35.97
CA ARG A 34 21.17 10.28 36.29
C ARG A 34 20.51 9.14 37.09
N SER A 35 20.70 7.90 36.64
CA SER A 35 20.38 6.69 37.39
C SER A 35 21.34 6.53 38.56
N GLY A 36 20.81 6.45 39.78
CA GLY A 36 21.51 6.07 41.00
C GLY A 36 20.57 5.25 41.87
N ASP A 37 20.96 3.99 42.06
CA ASP A 37 20.91 3.11 43.22
C ASP A 37 19.58 2.74 43.92
N GLU A 38 19.49 1.44 44.21
CA GLU A 38 18.46 0.75 44.99
C GLU A 38 18.38 1.29 46.42
N GLU A 39 17.17 1.62 46.89
CA GLU A 39 16.85 1.56 48.30
C GLU A 39 15.35 1.30 48.51
N SER A 40 15.07 0.31 49.35
CA SER A 40 13.75 -0.16 49.76
C SER A 40 13.04 0.86 50.65
N GLN A 41 11.77 1.17 50.38
CA GLN A 41 10.83 1.80 51.33
C GLN A 41 9.43 1.23 51.04
N GLU A 42 8.86 0.40 51.91
CA GLU A 42 8.11 0.80 53.12
C GLU A 42 6.95 1.75 52.78
N ASN A 43 5.72 1.24 52.89
CA ASN A 43 4.50 2.02 52.67
C ASN A 43 4.38 3.08 53.76
N VAL A 44 4.64 4.33 53.40
CA VAL A 44 4.35 5.49 54.25
C VAL A 44 3.25 6.30 53.58
N ASP A 45 2.08 6.31 54.21
CA ASP A 45 0.92 7.12 53.84
C ASP A 45 1.31 8.61 53.77
N HIS A 46 1.20 9.21 52.58
CA HIS A 46 1.37 10.65 52.38
C HIS A 46 0.00 11.32 52.19
N PRO A 47 -0.53 12.06 53.18
CA PRO A 47 -1.63 12.99 52.97
C PRO A 47 -1.04 14.30 52.44
N GLY A 48 -1.17 14.57 51.14
CA GLY A 48 -0.64 15.82 50.60
C GLY A 48 -0.54 15.91 49.10
N THR A 49 -1.62 15.62 48.36
CA THR A 49 -1.77 16.23 47.03
C THR A 49 -2.07 17.71 47.25
N SER A 50 -1.01 18.52 47.36
CA SER A 50 -1.16 19.97 47.24
C SER A 50 -1.61 20.28 45.82
N ASP A 51 -2.80 20.83 45.74
CA ASP A 51 -3.44 21.27 44.52
C ASP A 51 -2.57 22.32 43.83
N PHE A 52 -1.87 21.93 42.76
CA PHE A 52 -1.48 22.88 41.72
C PHE A 52 -2.74 23.26 40.93
N ALA A 53 -3.67 23.92 41.62
CA ALA A 53 -4.85 24.52 41.02
C ALA A 53 -4.35 25.58 40.04
N SER A 54 -4.54 25.33 38.75
CA SER A 54 -4.38 26.38 37.75
C SER A 54 -5.34 27.51 38.12
N GLN A 55 -4.81 28.73 38.22
CA GLN A 55 -5.55 29.95 38.63
C GLN A 55 -6.77 30.28 37.75
N THR A 56 -6.99 29.54 36.65
CA THR A 56 -8.14 29.67 35.75
C THR A 56 -8.85 28.33 35.63
N SER A 57 -10.19 28.36 35.65
CA SER A 57 -10.99 27.15 35.48
C SER A 57 -10.73 26.51 34.12
N PRO A 58 -10.65 25.17 34.02
CA PRO A 58 -10.31 24.46 32.79
C PRO A 58 -11.22 24.81 31.61
N ASP A 59 -12.48 25.15 31.89
CA ASP A 59 -13.48 25.54 30.89
C ASP A 59 -13.11 26.83 30.15
N LEU A 60 -12.54 27.83 30.85
CA LEU A 60 -12.09 29.09 30.26
C LEU A 60 -10.89 28.90 29.31
N THR A 61 -10.06 27.88 29.55
CA THR A 61 -8.85 27.61 28.75
C THR A 61 -9.10 26.60 27.61
N SER A 62 -10.14 25.78 27.74
CA SER A 62 -10.43 24.62 26.88
C SER A 62 -10.76 25.01 25.44
N ASN A 63 -11.28 26.22 25.24
CA ASN A 63 -11.85 26.72 23.98
C ASN A 63 -11.00 27.77 23.28
N THR A 64 -9.77 27.98 23.73
CA THR A 64 -8.83 28.86 23.03
C THR A 64 -8.61 28.40 21.58
N PRO A 65 -8.42 29.33 20.62
CA PRO A 65 -8.21 28.99 19.21
C PRO A 65 -7.08 27.97 18.99
N ARG A 66 -6.00 28.09 19.77
CA ARG A 66 -4.85 27.17 19.77
C ARG A 66 -5.27 25.75 20.16
N LYS A 67 -5.96 25.55 21.28
CA LYS A 67 -6.44 24.22 21.72
C LYS A 67 -7.42 23.62 20.73
N LYS A 68 -8.33 24.43 20.15
CA LYS A 68 -9.27 23.98 19.09
C LYS A 68 -8.53 23.47 17.85
N LYS A 69 -7.49 24.18 17.39
CA LYS A 69 -6.64 23.76 16.25
C LYS A 69 -5.96 22.40 16.51
N ILE A 70 -5.37 22.23 17.69
CA ILE A 70 -4.73 20.97 18.10
C ILE A 70 -5.75 19.83 18.16
N ARG A 71 -6.92 20.06 18.78
CA ARG A 71 -7.99 19.05 18.89
C ARG A 71 -8.49 18.59 17.52
N ARG A 72 -8.67 19.52 16.57
CA ARG A 72 -9.05 19.22 15.18
C ARG A 72 -7.98 18.37 14.48
N ALA A 73 -6.71 18.74 14.60
CA ALA A 73 -5.60 17.99 14.01
C ALA A 73 -5.48 16.57 14.60
N TYR A 74 -5.62 16.44 15.92
CA TYR A 74 -5.65 15.16 16.61
C TYR A 74 -6.82 14.29 16.14
N LYS A 75 -8.04 14.84 16.10
CA LYS A 75 -9.22 14.14 15.59
C LYS A 75 -9.02 13.66 14.15
N TYR A 76 -8.53 14.54 13.27
CA TYR A 76 -8.22 14.17 11.88
C TYR A 76 -7.24 12.99 11.82
N LYS A 77 -6.11 13.06 12.53
CA LYS A 77 -5.12 11.96 12.56
C LYS A 77 -5.72 10.67 13.14
N LYS A 78 -6.49 10.76 14.23
CA LYS A 78 -7.19 9.62 14.84
C LYS A 78 -8.15 8.97 13.86
N ASP A 79 -8.92 9.76 13.12
CA ASP A 79 -9.85 9.27 12.10
C ASP A 79 -9.11 8.61 10.93
N GLN A 80 -7.97 9.16 10.48
CA GLN A 80 -7.14 8.52 9.46
C GLN A 80 -6.59 7.17 9.91
N VAL A 81 -6.05 7.09 11.14
CA VAL A 81 -5.58 5.83 11.72
C VAL A 81 -6.72 4.82 11.81
N GLN A 82 -7.90 5.23 12.26
CA GLN A 82 -9.07 4.34 12.34
C GLN A 82 -9.49 3.83 10.95
N LYS A 83 -9.51 4.70 9.93
CA LYS A 83 -9.79 4.30 8.53
C LYS A 83 -8.78 3.28 8.03
N LEU A 84 -7.49 3.49 8.27
CA LEU A 84 -6.43 2.57 7.89
C LEU A 84 -6.53 1.23 8.61
N ARG A 85 -6.78 1.23 9.92
CA ARG A 85 -7.01 0.02 10.73
C ARG A 85 -8.20 -0.79 10.21
N LYS A 86 -9.32 -0.13 9.89
CA LYS A 86 -10.49 -0.78 9.28
C LYS A 86 -10.10 -1.45 7.96
N LYS A 87 -9.45 -0.73 7.03
CA LYS A 87 -8.98 -1.30 5.75
C LYS A 87 -8.08 -2.52 5.94
N LEU A 88 -7.13 -2.45 6.88
CA LEU A 88 -6.26 -3.59 7.21
C LEU A 88 -7.03 -4.78 7.81
N SER A 89 -8.04 -4.52 8.64
CA SER A 89 -8.87 -5.58 9.23
C SER A 89 -9.66 -6.35 8.16
N PHE A 90 -10.23 -5.65 7.17
CA PHE A 90 -10.89 -6.28 6.03
C PHE A 90 -9.91 -7.14 5.21
N LYS A 91 -8.68 -6.63 4.98
CA LYS A 91 -7.63 -7.37 4.27
C LYS A 91 -7.05 -8.57 5.05
N LYS A 92 -7.13 -8.57 6.38
CA LYS A 92 -6.69 -9.71 7.22
C LYS A 92 -7.74 -10.82 7.32
N LYS A 93 -9.03 -10.47 7.26
CA LYS A 93 -10.14 -11.46 7.34
C LYS A 93 -10.23 -12.37 6.10
N SER A 94 -9.63 -11.99 4.97
CA SER A 94 -9.57 -12.80 3.75
C SER A 94 -8.49 -13.90 3.75
N LYS A 95 -7.78 -14.13 4.87
CA LYS A 95 -6.68 -15.12 4.95
C LYS A 95 -7.10 -16.58 4.85
N LYS A 96 -8.40 -16.90 4.98
CA LYS A 96 -8.93 -18.28 4.87
C LYS A 96 -9.39 -18.65 3.45
N GLU A 97 -9.40 -17.69 2.53
CA GLU A 97 -9.68 -17.96 1.12
C GLU A 97 -8.36 -18.28 0.41
N LYS A 98 -8.36 -19.32 -0.43
CA LYS A 98 -7.20 -19.65 -1.30
C LYS A 98 -6.74 -18.36 -1.97
N THR A 99 -5.44 -18.07 -1.91
CA THR A 99 -4.96 -16.83 -2.49
C THR A 99 -5.23 -16.85 -3.99
N LEU A 100 -5.47 -15.67 -4.57
CA LEU A 100 -5.69 -15.55 -6.00
C LEU A 100 -4.57 -16.20 -6.81
N GLU A 101 -3.31 -16.05 -6.36
CA GLU A 101 -2.17 -16.66 -7.04
C GLU A 101 -2.17 -18.19 -6.97
N GLU A 102 -2.62 -18.81 -5.88
CA GLU A 102 -2.78 -20.27 -5.82
C GLU A 102 -3.85 -20.78 -6.80
N ALA A 103 -4.91 -20.01 -7.02
CA ALA A 103 -5.92 -20.34 -8.01
C ALA A 103 -5.38 -20.17 -9.45
N LEU A 104 -4.63 -19.09 -9.68
CA LEU A 104 -4.00 -18.82 -10.98
C LEU A 104 -2.89 -19.80 -11.34
N ALA A 105 -2.16 -20.33 -10.35
CA ALA A 105 -1.09 -21.31 -10.57
C ALA A 105 -1.58 -22.65 -11.16
N LYS A 106 -2.90 -22.93 -11.08
CA LYS A 106 -3.51 -24.15 -11.64
C LYS A 106 -4.00 -23.96 -13.08
N LEU A 107 -3.98 -22.72 -13.58
CA LEU A 107 -4.43 -22.39 -14.91
C LEU A 107 -3.23 -22.30 -15.85
N PRO A 108 -3.41 -22.59 -17.15
CA PRO A 108 -2.42 -22.27 -18.17
C PRO A 108 -2.05 -20.78 -18.14
N ASP A 109 -0.78 -20.47 -18.43
CA ASP A 109 -0.22 -19.13 -18.31
C ASP A 109 -1.05 -18.05 -19.04
N HIS A 110 -1.49 -18.34 -20.28
CA HIS A 110 -2.29 -17.41 -21.07
C HIS A 110 -3.65 -17.08 -20.39
N MET A 111 -4.29 -18.05 -19.74
CA MET A 111 -5.53 -17.83 -18.99
C MET A 111 -5.26 -17.08 -17.68
N ALA A 112 -4.19 -17.45 -16.98
CA ALA A 112 -3.79 -16.76 -15.76
C ALA A 112 -3.46 -15.28 -16.04
N ASN A 113 -2.69 -15.00 -17.09
CA ASN A 113 -2.34 -13.65 -17.54
C ASN A 113 -3.57 -12.87 -17.99
N PHE A 114 -4.49 -13.50 -18.71
CA PHE A 114 -5.76 -12.90 -19.08
C PHE A 114 -6.52 -12.44 -17.83
N ILE A 115 -6.69 -13.31 -16.83
CA ILE A 115 -7.41 -12.99 -15.59
C ILE A 115 -6.71 -11.87 -14.80
N ARG A 116 -5.38 -11.92 -14.68
CA ARG A 116 -4.60 -10.84 -14.03
C ARG A 116 -4.85 -9.48 -14.68
N GLU A 117 -4.82 -9.44 -16.01
CA GLU A 117 -5.10 -8.21 -16.77
C GLU A 117 -6.54 -7.74 -16.60
N GLN A 118 -7.52 -8.65 -16.60
CA GLN A 118 -8.92 -8.30 -16.32
C GLN A 118 -9.07 -7.61 -14.95
N ILE A 119 -8.47 -8.18 -13.89
CA ILE A 119 -8.52 -7.62 -12.53
C ILE A 119 -7.83 -6.27 -12.47
N LYS A 120 -6.65 -6.14 -13.08
CA LYS A 120 -5.90 -4.89 -13.16
C LYS A 120 -6.71 -3.79 -13.83
N LEU A 121 -7.36 -4.09 -14.95
CA LEU A 121 -8.15 -3.15 -15.75
C LEU A 121 -9.53 -2.86 -15.16
N HIS A 122 -10.09 -3.75 -14.33
CA HIS A 122 -11.38 -3.57 -13.68
C HIS A 122 -11.45 -2.29 -12.84
N SER A 123 -10.35 -1.97 -12.13
CA SER A 123 -10.23 -0.73 -11.35
C SER A 123 -10.16 0.55 -12.18
N LYS A 124 -10.01 0.45 -13.51
CA LYS A 124 -9.79 1.59 -14.41
C LYS A 124 -11.08 1.96 -15.16
N LYS A 125 -11.30 3.27 -15.30
CA LYS A 125 -12.33 3.85 -16.17
C LYS A 125 -12.15 3.38 -17.62
N ASN A 126 -13.24 3.28 -18.38
CA ASN A 126 -13.23 2.74 -19.74
C ASN A 126 -12.15 3.33 -20.65
N HIS A 127 -12.01 4.67 -20.71
CA HIS A 127 -10.99 5.34 -21.52
C HIS A 127 -9.55 5.26 -20.96
N GLY A 128 -9.39 4.85 -19.69
CA GLY A 128 -8.08 4.72 -19.03
C GLY A 128 -7.47 3.32 -19.12
N ARG A 129 -8.14 2.39 -19.80
CA ARG A 129 -7.70 1.00 -19.91
C ARG A 129 -6.60 0.87 -20.97
N ARG A 130 -5.41 0.45 -20.54
CA ARG A 130 -4.24 0.19 -21.42
C ARG A 130 -4.02 -1.32 -21.52
N TYR A 131 -4.34 -1.88 -22.67
CA TYR A 131 -4.20 -3.32 -22.91
C TYR A 131 -2.75 -3.69 -23.28
N SER A 132 -2.27 -4.80 -22.72
CA SER A 132 -1.01 -5.43 -23.13
C SER A 132 -1.06 -5.91 -24.59
N ALA A 133 0.10 -6.22 -25.18
CA ALA A 133 0.15 -6.78 -26.53
C ALA A 133 -0.55 -8.14 -26.60
N GLU A 134 -0.27 -9.03 -25.65
CA GLU A 134 -0.89 -10.35 -25.52
C GLU A 134 -2.42 -10.27 -25.48
N MET A 135 -2.98 -9.38 -24.65
CA MET A 135 -4.44 -9.18 -24.56
C MET A 135 -5.04 -8.68 -25.88
N LYS A 136 -4.32 -7.83 -26.63
CA LYS A 136 -4.76 -7.39 -27.95
C LYS A 136 -4.71 -8.52 -28.97
N THR A 137 -3.70 -9.38 -28.90
CA THR A 137 -3.59 -10.58 -29.75
C THR A 137 -4.74 -11.54 -29.52
N ILE A 138 -5.06 -11.86 -28.26
CA ILE A 138 -6.21 -12.71 -27.89
C ILE A 138 -7.54 -12.08 -28.34
N ALA A 139 -7.70 -10.77 -28.12
CA ALA A 139 -8.89 -10.07 -28.56
C ALA A 139 -9.02 -10.05 -30.09
N LEU A 140 -7.89 -9.95 -30.80
CA LEU A 140 -7.86 -9.95 -32.26
C LEU A 140 -8.21 -11.33 -32.81
N SER A 141 -7.64 -12.41 -32.26
CA SER A 141 -7.97 -13.78 -32.68
C SER A 141 -9.45 -14.08 -32.47
N LEU A 142 -10.02 -13.67 -31.34
CA LEU A 142 -11.45 -13.81 -31.07
C LEU A 142 -12.32 -13.00 -32.04
N TYR A 143 -11.91 -11.75 -32.34
CA TYR A 143 -12.63 -10.89 -33.28
C TYR A 143 -12.62 -11.48 -34.71
N HIS A 144 -11.49 -12.07 -35.12
CA HIS A 144 -11.34 -12.72 -36.42
C HIS A 144 -12.13 -14.03 -36.50
N ALA A 145 -12.12 -14.83 -35.43
CA ALA A 145 -12.88 -16.08 -35.37
C ALA A 145 -14.40 -15.83 -35.43
N SER A 146 -14.91 -14.85 -34.68
CA SER A 146 -16.31 -14.44 -34.76
C SER A 146 -16.55 -13.04 -34.20
N GLY A 147 -16.85 -12.09 -35.09
CA GLY A 147 -17.23 -10.74 -34.69
C GLY A 147 -18.52 -10.68 -33.85
N LYS A 148 -19.46 -11.63 -34.05
CA LYS A 148 -20.68 -11.73 -33.23
C LYS A 148 -20.35 -12.16 -31.80
N ALA A 149 -19.54 -13.21 -31.63
CA ALA A 149 -19.10 -13.66 -30.31
C ALA A 149 -18.32 -12.55 -29.59
N TYR A 150 -17.45 -11.84 -30.31
CA TYR A 150 -16.72 -10.70 -29.75
C TYR A 150 -17.64 -9.60 -29.20
N ARG A 151 -18.74 -9.27 -29.89
CA ARG A 151 -19.71 -8.26 -29.42
C ARG A 151 -20.41 -8.68 -28.13
N VAL A 152 -20.64 -9.98 -27.93
CA VAL A 152 -21.22 -10.50 -26.68
C VAL A 152 -20.17 -10.48 -25.58
N LEU A 153 -18.99 -11.05 -25.85
CA LEU A 153 -17.93 -11.18 -24.86
C LEU A 153 -17.35 -9.84 -24.41
N SER A 154 -17.31 -8.82 -25.27
CA SER A 154 -16.89 -7.46 -24.91
C SER A 154 -17.84 -6.72 -23.95
N LYS A 155 -19.07 -7.23 -23.74
CA LYS A 155 -19.96 -6.74 -22.69
C LYS A 155 -19.65 -7.37 -21.34
N ILE A 156 -19.07 -8.57 -21.34
CA ILE A 156 -18.81 -9.38 -20.14
C ILE A 156 -17.38 -9.15 -19.66
N PHE A 157 -16.43 -9.19 -20.58
CA PHE A 157 -15.01 -9.02 -20.34
C PHE A 157 -14.53 -7.63 -20.76
N ILE A 158 -13.45 -7.18 -20.12
CA ILE A 158 -12.77 -5.94 -20.45
C ILE A 158 -11.89 -6.21 -21.68
N LEU A 159 -12.49 -6.07 -22.86
CA LEU A 159 -11.82 -6.24 -24.15
C LEU A 159 -11.58 -4.88 -24.84
N PRO A 160 -10.58 -4.80 -25.73
CA PRO A 160 -10.38 -3.63 -26.59
C PRO A 160 -11.62 -3.30 -27.44
N THR A 161 -11.74 -2.08 -27.92
CA THR A 161 -12.76 -1.74 -28.94
C THR A 161 -12.30 -2.18 -30.34
N LYS A 162 -13.25 -2.32 -31.28
CA LYS A 162 -12.93 -2.56 -32.70
C LYS A 162 -11.95 -1.52 -33.26
N SER A 163 -12.11 -0.24 -32.90
CA SER A 163 -11.18 0.83 -33.30
C SER A 163 -9.77 0.62 -32.70
N SER A 164 -9.69 0.18 -31.45
CA SER A 164 -8.42 -0.14 -30.80
C SER A 164 -7.70 -1.31 -31.48
N LEU A 165 -8.44 -2.35 -31.89
CA LEU A 165 -7.90 -3.49 -32.63
C LEU A 165 -7.39 -3.07 -34.01
N LYS A 166 -8.18 -2.28 -34.77
CA LYS A 166 -7.74 -1.75 -36.08
C LYS A 166 -6.43 -0.98 -35.98
N ARG A 167 -6.31 -0.10 -34.99
CA ARG A 167 -5.06 0.64 -34.70
C ARG A 167 -3.92 -0.26 -34.26
N TYR A 168 -4.21 -1.42 -33.64
CA TYR A 168 -3.18 -2.39 -33.29
C TYR A 168 -2.67 -3.09 -34.54
N ILE A 169 -3.55 -3.54 -35.43
CA ILE A 169 -3.20 -4.16 -36.71
C ILE A 169 -2.37 -3.21 -37.58
N SER A 170 -2.76 -1.93 -37.67
CA SER A 170 -2.05 -0.94 -38.49
C SER A 170 -0.61 -0.66 -38.03
N LYS A 171 -0.23 -1.11 -36.84
CA LYS A 171 1.14 -0.99 -36.31
C LYS A 171 2.00 -2.22 -36.59
N ILE A 172 1.38 -3.32 -37.03
CA ILE A 172 2.09 -4.55 -37.36
C ILE A 172 2.56 -4.39 -38.81
N PRO A 173 3.87 -4.44 -39.08
CA PRO A 173 4.37 -4.38 -40.44
C PRO A 173 3.91 -5.63 -41.19
N THR A 174 3.12 -5.45 -42.25
CA THR A 174 2.84 -6.51 -43.21
C THR A 174 4.06 -6.66 -44.09
N LYS A 175 4.69 -7.84 -44.10
CA LYS A 175 5.64 -8.18 -45.16
C LYS A 175 4.84 -8.26 -46.46
N ALA A 176 5.17 -7.38 -47.40
CA ALA A 176 4.68 -7.42 -48.78
C ALA A 176 5.38 -8.53 -49.54
#